data_AF-A0A6A6D9G6-F1
#
_entry.id   AF-A0A6A6D9G6-F1
#
_cell.length_a   1.000
_cell.length_b   1.000
_cell.length_c   1.000
_cell.angle_alpha   90.00
_cell.angle_beta   90.00
_cell.angle_gamma   90.00
#
_symmetry.space_group_name_H-M   'P 1'
#
loop_
_entity.id
_entity.type
_entity.pdbx_description
1 polymer ?
#
loop_
_entity_poly.entity_id
_entity_poly.type
_entity_poly.pdbx_seq_one_letter_code
_entity_poly.pdbx_strand_id
1 'polypeptide(L)'
;LEEAIVSVYREKRPTRCWQCVGKKNLPIEQRTRKFCSPGDLTKHFKRKHLRHIREGDSLVCELCKVSFINKMHLQRHGKEVHGPVT
;
A
#
# COMPACT_ATOMS: atom_id res chain seq x y z
N LEU A 1 -4.70 13.28 7.46
CA LEU A 1 -4.74 11.81 7.25
C LEU A 1 -5.83 11.42 6.25
N GLU A 2 -7.03 11.97 6.38
CA GLU A 2 -8.17 11.74 5.48
C GLU A 2 -7.83 11.98 4.00
N GLU A 3 -7.20 13.11 3.68
CA GLU A 3 -6.69 13.39 2.32
C GLU A 3 -5.81 12.28 1.74
N ALA A 4 -4.95 11.69 2.57
CA ALA A 4 -4.09 10.59 2.14
C ALA A 4 -4.86 9.28 1.95
N ILE A 5 -5.97 9.07 2.69
CA ILE A 5 -6.86 7.93 2.49
C ILE A 5 -7.63 8.11 1.18
N VAL A 6 -8.17 9.30 0.92
CA VAL A 6 -8.89 9.60 -0.32
C VAL A 6 -7.97 9.46 -1.54
N SER A 7 -6.74 9.97 -1.45
CA SER A 7 -5.80 9.94 -2.59
C SER A 7 -5.49 8.51 -3.06
N VAL A 8 -5.37 7.56 -2.13
CA VAL A 8 -5.06 6.16 -2.45
C VAL A 8 -6.22 5.36 -3.03
N TYR A 9 -7.40 5.98 -3.24
CA TYR A 9 -8.51 5.37 -4.00
C TYR A 9 -8.77 6.07 -5.33
N ARG A 10 -8.35 7.33 -5.48
CA ARG A 10 -8.72 8.17 -6.63
C ARG A 10 -7.59 8.38 -7.62
N GLU A 11 -6.34 8.35 -7.18
CA GLU A 11 -5.19 8.65 -8.04
C GLU A 11 -4.86 7.49 -8.98
N LYS A 12 -4.92 7.72 -10.30
CA LYS A 12 -4.47 6.75 -11.31
C LYS A 12 -2.97 6.46 -11.26
N ARG A 13 -2.18 7.40 -10.70
CA ARG A 13 -0.73 7.30 -10.50
C ARG A 13 -0.41 7.68 -9.06
N PRO A 14 -0.59 6.76 -8.10
CA PRO A 14 -0.45 7.08 -6.70
C PRO A 14 0.98 7.46 -6.35
N THR A 15 1.12 8.43 -5.46
CA THR A 15 2.42 8.81 -4.87
C THR A 15 2.46 8.55 -3.36
N ARG A 16 1.40 7.98 -2.78
CA ARG A 16 1.34 7.55 -1.38
C ARG A 16 1.12 6.04 -1.31
N CYS A 17 1.73 5.40 -0.31
CA CYS A 17 1.58 3.96 -0.12
C CYS A 17 0.31 3.65 0.67
N TRP A 18 -0.69 3.03 0.02
CA TRP A 18 -1.95 2.62 0.65
C TRP A 18 -1.72 1.72 1.89
N GLN A 19 -0.70 0.86 1.85
CA GLN A 19 -0.35 0.01 2.99
C GLN A 19 0.20 0.81 4.17
N CYS A 20 0.99 1.88 3.93
CA CYS A 20 1.45 2.79 4.97
C CYS A 20 0.29 3.64 5.50
N VAL A 21 -0.56 4.17 4.62
CA VAL A 21 -1.74 4.96 5.01
C VAL A 21 -2.64 4.15 5.95
N GLY A 22 -2.84 2.86 5.69
CA GLY A 22 -3.65 1.97 6.52
C GLY A 22 -3.01 1.52 7.86
N LYS A 23 -1.68 1.57 8.00
CA LYS A 23 -0.97 1.09 9.20
C LYS A 23 -1.17 2.05 10.38
N LYS A 24 -2.12 1.75 11.26
CA LYS A 24 -2.45 2.56 12.45
C LYS A 24 -1.29 2.73 13.44
N ASN A 25 -0.38 1.74 13.51
CA ASN A 25 0.76 1.74 14.43
C ASN A 25 1.93 2.63 13.98
N LEU A 26 1.81 3.29 12.82
CA LEU A 26 2.84 4.22 12.34
C LEU A 26 2.47 5.67 12.67
N PRO A 27 3.46 6.55 12.93
CA PRO A 27 3.23 7.99 13.02
C PRO A 27 2.56 8.53 11.77
N ILE A 28 1.72 9.55 11.93
CA ILE A 28 0.96 10.15 10.81
C ILE A 28 1.89 10.54 9.65
N GLU A 29 3.06 11.12 9.94
CA GLU A 29 4.05 11.51 8.93
C GLU A 29 4.46 10.33 8.03
N GLN A 30 4.71 9.15 8.62
CA GLN A 30 5.08 7.95 7.86
C GLN A 30 3.90 7.39 7.06
N ARG A 31 2.68 7.49 7.63
CA ARG A 31 1.44 7.04 6.96
C ARG A 31 1.14 7.91 5.75
N THR A 32 1.37 9.22 5.85
CA THR A 32 1.06 10.19 4.81
C THR A 32 2.26 10.53 3.93
N ARG A 33 3.40 9.85 4.07
CA ARG A 33 4.59 10.13 3.25
C ARG A 33 4.27 10.06 1.75
N LYS A 34 4.61 11.13 1.04
CA LYS A 34 4.55 11.21 -0.42
C LYS A 34 5.92 10.84 -1.02
N PHE A 35 5.91 10.05 -2.08
CA PHE A 35 7.08 9.69 -2.87
C PHE A 35 7.23 10.65 -4.05
N CYS A 36 8.46 10.90 -4.48
CA CYS A 36 8.75 11.81 -5.59
C CYS A 36 8.17 11.32 -6.92
N SER A 37 8.11 9.99 -7.11
CA SER A 37 7.54 9.36 -8.30
C SER A 37 6.76 8.09 -7.96
N PRO A 38 5.83 7.64 -8.84
CA PRO A 38 5.21 6.33 -8.74
C PRO A 38 6.23 5.17 -8.71
N GLY A 39 7.35 5.32 -9.43
CA GLY A 39 8.42 4.31 -9.43
C GLY A 39 9.10 4.17 -8.06
N ASP A 40 9.30 5.27 -7.33
CA ASP A 40 9.82 5.23 -5.97
C ASP A 40 8.84 4.59 -4.99
N LEU A 41 7.54 4.87 -5.17
CA LEU A 41 6.48 4.21 -4.41
C LEU A 41 6.49 2.70 -4.65
N THR A 42 6.62 2.25 -5.89
CA THR A 42 6.72 0.81 -6.21
C THR A 42 7.94 0.16 -5.58
N LYS A 43 9.12 0.79 -5.69
CA LYS A 43 10.34 0.30 -5.04
C LYS A 43 10.15 0.19 -3.53
N HIS A 44 9.53 1.18 -2.91
CA HIS A 44 9.18 1.17 -1.50
C HIS A 44 8.25 0.00 -1.16
N PHE A 45 7.18 -0.18 -1.93
CA PHE A 45 6.19 -1.23 -1.69
C PHE A 45 6.83 -2.62 -1.76
N LYS A 46 7.60 -2.89 -2.82
CA LYS A 46 8.32 -4.15 -2.99
C LYS A 46 9.30 -4.42 -1.83
N ARG A 47 10.08 -3.42 -1.42
CA ARG A 47 11.11 -3.56 -0.36
C ARG A 47 10.52 -3.68 1.04
N LYS A 48 9.50 -2.88 1.38
CA LYS A 48 8.96 -2.76 2.74
C LYS A 48 7.79 -3.72 3.00
N HIS A 49 6.97 -3.98 2.00
CA HIS A 49 5.73 -4.73 2.17
C HIS A 49 5.78 -6.13 1.56
N LEU A 50 6.61 -6.38 0.54
CA LEU A 50 6.67 -7.70 -0.10
C LEU A 50 7.92 -8.52 0.23
N ARG A 51 9.06 -7.88 0.52
CA ARG A 51 10.36 -8.56 0.63
C ARG A 51 10.42 -9.62 1.74
N HIS A 52 9.72 -9.41 2.84
CA HIS A 52 9.80 -10.29 4.01
C HIS A 52 8.56 -11.18 4.20
N ILE A 53 7.67 -11.25 3.20
CA ILE A 53 6.50 -12.12 3.24
C ILE A 53 6.95 -13.58 3.13
N ARG A 54 6.54 -14.41 4.09
CA ARG A 54 6.72 -15.85 4.12
C ARG A 54 5.41 -16.58 3.84
N GLU A 55 5.51 -17.87 3.56
CA GLU A 55 4.33 -18.72 3.46
C GLU A 55 3.61 -18.79 4.82
N GLY A 56 2.28 -18.62 4.82
CA GLY A 56 1.48 -18.55 6.03
C GLY A 56 1.33 -17.15 6.64
N ASP A 57 2.06 -16.13 6.14
CA ASP A 57 1.87 -14.75 6.60
C ASP A 57 0.48 -14.22 6.24
N SER A 58 -0.22 -13.66 7.22
CA SER A 58 -1.48 -12.96 6.98
C SER A 58 -1.20 -11.58 6.37
N LEU A 59 -1.60 -11.41 5.11
CA LEU A 59 -1.47 -10.15 4.40
C LEU A 59 -2.80 -9.41 4.45
N VAL A 60 -2.83 -8.21 5.02
CA VAL A 60 -4.08 -7.46 5.23
C VAL A 60 -3.98 -6.07 4.64
N CYS A 61 -4.99 -5.67 3.87
CA CYS A 61 -5.21 -4.26 3.54
C CYS A 61 -6.05 -3.63 4.66
N GLU A 62 -5.42 -2.84 5.52
CA GLU A 62 -6.10 -2.21 6.67
C GLU A 62 -7.13 -1.15 6.28
N LEU A 63 -7.05 -0.61 5.07
CA LEU A 63 -8.02 0.36 4.55
C LEU A 63 -9.31 -0.32 4.08
N CYS A 64 -9.17 -1.45 3.38
CA CYS A 64 -10.29 -2.22 2.83
C CYS A 64 -10.80 -3.32 3.77
N LYS A 65 -10.03 -3.64 4.83
CA LYS A 65 -10.30 -4.74 5.78
C LYS A 65 -10.40 -6.12 5.11
N VAL A 66 -9.57 -6.34 4.10
CA VAL A 66 -9.48 -7.61 3.35
C VAL A 66 -8.15 -8.30 3.64
N SER A 67 -8.19 -9.61 3.86
CA SER A 67 -7.02 -10.48 4.01
C SER A 67 -6.71 -11.26 2.73
N PHE A 68 -5.44 -11.61 2.54
CA PHE A 68 -4.95 -12.30 1.36
C PHE A 68 -4.01 -13.43 1.76
N ILE A 69 -4.15 -14.56 1.05
CA ILE A 69 -3.35 -15.77 1.28
C ILE A 69 -1.91 -15.66 0.77
N ASN A 70 -1.63 -14.75 -0.16
CA ASN A 70 -0.30 -14.61 -0.75
C ASN A 70 -0.07 -13.22 -1.36
N LYS A 71 1.21 -12.93 -1.67
CA LYS A 71 1.65 -11.65 -2.22
C LYS A 71 1.01 -11.30 -3.56
N MET A 72 0.72 -12.29 -4.41
CA MET A 72 0.14 -12.08 -5.73
C MET A 72 -1.27 -11.49 -5.61
N HIS A 73 -2.09 -12.04 -4.73
CA HIS A 73 -3.44 -11.53 -4.48
C HIS A 73 -3.44 -10.13 -3.86
N LEU A 74 -2.53 -9.86 -2.91
CA LEU A 74 -2.34 -8.53 -2.34
C LEU A 74 -1.95 -7.49 -3.42
N GLN A 75 -1.03 -7.86 -4.32
CA GLN A 75 -0.59 -6.99 -5.41
C GLN A 75 -1.71 -6.70 -6.42
N ARG A 76 -2.50 -7.72 -6.78
CA ARG A 76 -3.67 -7.54 -7.66
C ARG A 76 -4.67 -6.57 -7.02
N HIS A 77 -5.01 -6.78 -5.76
CA HIS A 77 -5.88 -5.86 -5.00
C HIS A 77 -5.36 -4.43 -5.02
N GLY A 78 -4.07 -4.24 -4.73
CA GLY A 78 -3.44 -2.91 -4.77
C GLY A 78 -3.61 -2.24 -6.13
N LYS A 79 -3.40 -2.97 -7.23
CA LYS A 79 -3.53 -2.45 -8.60
C LYS A 79 -4.98 -2.06 -8.94
N GLU A 80 -5.95 -2.88 -8.54
CA GLU A 80 -7.36 -2.69 -8.91
C GLU A 80 -8.07 -1.64 -8.05
N VAL A 81 -7.75 -1.59 -6.75
CA VAL A 81 -8.46 -0.73 -5.78
C VAL A 81 -7.69 0.56 -5.48
N HIS A 82 -6.36 0.49 -5.43
CA HIS A 82 -5.50 1.59 -5.02
C HIS A 82 -4.65 2.20 -6.14
N GLY A 83 -4.88 1.75 -7.37
CA GLY A 83 -4.11 2.14 -8.55
C GLY A 83 -2.79 1.39 -8.71
N PRO A 84 -2.20 1.40 -9.91
CA PRO A 84 -0.99 0.66 -10.22
C PRO A 84 0.20 1.17 -9.39
N VAL A 85 0.68 0.31 -8.49
CA VAL A 85 2.03 0.36 -7.91
C VAL A 85 2.96 -0.45 -8.83
N THR A 86 3.23 0.08 -10.02
CA THR A 86 4.08 -0.54 -11.07
C THR A 86 5.54 -0.16 -10.97
#